data_AF-A0A1F3BQT9-F1
#
_entry.id   AF-A0A1F3BQT9-F1
#
_cell.length_a   1.000
_cell.length_b   1.000
_cell.length_c   1.000
_cell.angle_alpha   90.00
_cell.angle_beta   90.00
_cell.angle_gamma   90.00
#
_symmetry.space_group_name_H-M   'P 1'
#
loop_
_entity.id
_entity.type
_entity.pdbx_description
1 polymer ?
#
loop_
_entity_poly.entity_id
_entity_poly.type
_entity_poly.pdbx_seq_one_letter_code
_entity_poly.pdbx_strand_id
1 'polypeptide(L)'
;MTFLVDILSKDQLKQTYRNLAKSNHPDLGGECSVMQKINEEYRLWERGFSTSPRNFKEVTVGHKIYVNSSECIVTSVEEKCFKAKSLFSYKEAYFDKSTGYGLFNFNIRANISLN
;
A
#
# COMPACT_ATOMS: atom_id res chain seq x y z
N MET A 1 14.70 -0.48 0.80
CA MET A 1 14.46 0.39 -0.38
C MET A 1 13.11 -0.02 -0.93
N THR A 2 12.21 0.94 -1.13
CA THR A 2 10.86 0.72 -1.64
C THR A 2 10.85 1.20 -3.09
N PHE A 3 10.46 0.35 -4.03
CA PHE A 3 10.47 0.66 -5.46
C PHE A 3 9.11 1.16 -5.95
N LEU A 4 8.02 0.66 -5.36
CA LEU A 4 6.65 0.99 -5.74
C LEU A 4 6.11 2.06 -4.80
N VAL A 5 6.14 3.31 -5.28
CA VAL A 5 5.68 4.49 -4.53
C VAL A 5 4.35 5.01 -5.10
N ASP A 6 3.53 5.59 -4.24
CA ASP A 6 2.27 6.26 -4.61
C ASP A 6 1.29 5.41 -5.43
N ILE A 7 1.26 4.11 -5.19
CA ILE A 7 0.34 3.18 -5.85
C ILE A 7 -1.05 3.25 -5.19
N LEU A 8 -2.04 3.71 -5.94
CA LEU A 8 -3.42 3.85 -5.49
C LEU A 8 -4.42 2.93 -6.23
N SER A 9 -3.96 2.20 -7.25
CA SER A 9 -4.77 1.23 -7.97
C SER A 9 -3.95 0.07 -8.55
N LYS A 10 -4.63 -1.03 -8.90
CA LYS A 10 -4.01 -2.18 -9.61
C LYS A 10 -3.41 -1.78 -10.96
N ASP A 11 -4.03 -0.86 -11.68
CA ASP A 11 -3.53 -0.44 -12.99
C ASP A 11 -2.28 0.42 -12.86
N GLN A 12 -2.23 1.32 -11.87
CA GLN A 12 -1.01 2.04 -11.52
C GLN A 12 0.10 1.09 -11.11
N LEU A 13 -0.20 0.09 -10.28
CA LEU A 13 0.76 -0.94 -9.88
C LEU A 13 1.39 -1.62 -11.10
N LYS A 14 0.56 -2.11 -12.02
CA LYS A 14 1.02 -2.79 -13.25
C LYS A 14 1.86 -1.87 -14.12
N GLN A 15 1.45 -0.61 -14.30
CA GLN A 15 2.18 0.33 -15.13
C GLN A 15 3.54 0.68 -14.54
N THR A 16 3.60 1.00 -13.25
CA THR A 16 4.84 1.32 -12.55
C THR A 16 5.79 0.11 -12.54
N TYR A 17 5.27 -1.09 -12.28
CA TYR A 17 6.06 -2.32 -12.35
C TYR A 17 6.66 -2.56 -13.74
N ARG A 18 5.88 -2.41 -14.83
CA ARG A 18 6.39 -2.58 -16.19
C ARG A 18 7.53 -1.63 -16.51
N ASN A 19 7.40 -0.36 -16.07
CA ASN A 19 8.45 0.64 -16.25
C ASN A 19 9.72 0.25 -15.47
N LEU A 20 9.58 -0.11 -14.20
CA LEU A 20 10.70 -0.54 -13.35
C LEU A 20 11.37 -1.80 -13.89
N ALA A 21 10.59 -2.80 -14.29
CA ALA A 21 11.08 -4.05 -14.85
C ALA A 21 11.90 -3.80 -16.12
N LYS A 22 11.41 -2.95 -17.04
CA LYS A 22 12.15 -2.60 -18.25
C LYS A 22 13.48 -1.89 -17.95
N SER A 23 13.51 -1.00 -16.96
CA SER A 23 14.73 -0.28 -16.58
C SER A 23 15.74 -1.12 -15.81
N ASN A 24 15.30 -2.17 -15.11
CA ASN A 24 16.15 -2.97 -14.22
C ASN A 24 16.31 -4.43 -14.69
N HIS A 25 15.83 -4.77 -15.88
CA HIS A 25 15.91 -6.14 -16.39
C HIS A 25 17.39 -6.56 -16.57
N PRO A 26 17.79 -7.75 -16.08
CA PRO A 26 19.18 -8.23 -16.23
C PRO A 26 19.66 -8.24 -17.69
N ASP A 27 18.81 -8.70 -18.61
CA ASP A 27 19.13 -8.73 -20.06
C ASP A 27 19.32 -7.34 -20.69
N LEU A 28 18.87 -6.28 -20.00
CA LEU A 28 19.03 -4.88 -20.41
C LEU A 28 20.13 -4.17 -19.60
N GLY A 29 20.98 -4.92 -18.90
CA GLY A 29 22.08 -4.38 -18.08
C GLY A 29 21.70 -4.02 -16.65
N GLY A 30 20.52 -4.42 -16.18
CA GLY A 30 20.07 -4.21 -14.80
C GLY A 30 20.64 -5.23 -13.82
N GLU A 31 20.55 -4.93 -12.52
CA GLU A 31 21.01 -5.83 -11.48
C GLU A 31 19.94 -6.88 -11.12
N CYS A 32 20.29 -8.16 -11.18
CA CYS A 32 19.37 -9.27 -10.85
C CYS A 32 18.79 -9.15 -9.43
N SER A 33 19.61 -8.73 -8.46
CA SER A 33 19.17 -8.54 -7.07
C SER A 33 18.10 -7.45 -6.94
N VAL A 34 18.17 -6.40 -7.75
CA VAL A 34 17.20 -5.29 -7.79
C VAL A 34 15.90 -5.77 -8.42
N MET A 35 15.98 -6.47 -9.56
CA MET A 35 14.79 -7.03 -10.22
C MET A 35 14.03 -8.02 -9.34
N GLN A 36 14.75 -8.86 -8.58
CA GLN A 36 14.14 -9.77 -7.60
C GLN A 36 13.33 -9.02 -6.53
N LYS A 37 13.91 -7.95 -5.96
CA LYS A 37 13.21 -7.11 -4.96
C LYS A 37 11.98 -6.42 -5.55
N ILE A 38 12.07 -5.91 -6.79
CA ILE A 38 10.92 -5.32 -7.51
C ILE A 38 9.79 -6.36 -7.65
N ASN A 39 10.13 -7.60 -8.03
CA ASN A 39 9.15 -8.69 -8.18
C ASN A 39 8.50 -9.11 -6.87
N GLU A 40 9.27 -9.12 -5.77
CA GLU A 40 8.75 -9.39 -4.42
C GLU A 40 7.77 -8.31 -3.98
N GLU A 41 8.15 -7.04 -4.14
CA GLU A 41 7.31 -5.91 -3.76
C GLU A 41 6.02 -5.87 -4.60
N TYR A 42 6.11 -6.12 -5.92
CA TYR A 42 4.93 -6.22 -6.79
C TYR A 42 3.95 -7.30 -6.31
N ARG A 43 4.46 -8.50 -5.98
CA ARG A 43 3.63 -9.61 -5.50
C ARG A 43 2.93 -9.27 -4.18
N LEU A 44 3.61 -8.54 -3.29
CA LEU A 44 3.02 -8.07 -2.04
C LEU A 44 1.83 -7.12 -2.30
N TRP A 45 2.04 -6.10 -3.13
CA TRP A 45 0.99 -5.16 -3.53
C TRP A 45 -0.18 -5.84 -4.27
N GLU A 46 0.12 -6.76 -5.20
CA GLU A 46 -0.89 -7.49 -5.97
C GLU A 46 -1.79 -8.33 -5.07
N ARG A 47 -1.21 -8.99 -4.06
CA ARG A 47 -1.95 -9.72 -3.04
C ARG A 47 -2.82 -8.79 -2.21
N GLY A 48 -2.28 -7.65 -1.78
CA GLY A 48 -3.03 -6.63 -1.04
C GLY A 48 -4.25 -6.15 -1.80
N PHE A 49 -4.10 -5.74 -3.07
CA PHE A 49 -5.24 -5.30 -3.87
C PHE A 49 -6.25 -6.43 -4.20
N SER A 50 -5.88 -7.69 -4.04
CA SER A 50 -6.73 -8.85 -4.36
C SER A 50 -7.40 -9.47 -3.13
N THR A 51 -7.13 -8.93 -1.94
CA THR A 51 -7.69 -9.42 -0.68
C THR A 51 -8.25 -8.27 0.14
N SER A 52 -9.06 -8.60 1.15
CA SER A 52 -9.54 -7.64 2.14
C SER A 52 -9.15 -8.14 3.53
N PRO A 53 -8.59 -7.29 4.41
CA PRO A 53 -8.25 -7.69 5.76
C PRO A 53 -9.53 -7.91 6.58
N ARG A 54 -9.49 -8.75 7.62
CA ARG A 54 -10.62 -8.89 8.57
C ARG A 54 -10.51 -7.97 9.76
N ASN A 55 -9.28 -7.64 10.15
CA ASN A 55 -8.92 -6.76 11.26
C ASN A 55 -7.63 -6.00 10.89
N PHE A 56 -7.28 -4.94 11.64
CA PHE A 56 -6.10 -4.11 11.33
C PHE A 56 -4.77 -4.84 11.53
N LYS A 57 -4.74 -5.96 12.27
CA LYS A 57 -3.52 -6.77 12.43
C LYS A 57 -3.16 -7.51 11.13
N GLU A 58 -4.15 -7.78 10.28
CA GLU A 58 -3.99 -8.47 8.99
C GLU A 58 -3.75 -7.51 7.81
N VAL A 59 -3.70 -6.20 8.07
CA VAL A 59 -3.51 -5.19 7.01
C VAL A 59 -2.15 -5.35 6.35
N THR A 60 -2.16 -5.32 5.02
CA THR A 60 -0.99 -5.33 4.13
C THR A 60 -1.05 -4.16 3.15
N VAL A 61 0.10 -3.78 2.58
CA VAL A 61 0.14 -2.75 1.52
C VAL A 61 -0.76 -3.15 0.35
N GLY A 62 -1.46 -2.19 -0.24
CA GLY A 62 -2.45 -2.40 -1.29
C GLY A 62 -3.86 -2.74 -0.79
N HIS A 63 -4.07 -3.03 0.51
CA HIS A 63 -5.44 -3.17 1.03
C HIS A 63 -6.22 -1.87 0.92
N LYS A 64 -7.48 -1.99 0.51
CA LYS A 64 -8.46 -0.91 0.60
C LYS A 64 -9.03 -0.86 2.02
N ILE A 65 -9.10 0.35 2.57
CA ILE A 65 -9.74 0.65 3.85
C ILE A 65 -10.53 1.97 3.71
N TYR A 66 -11.23 2.36 4.78
CA TYR A 66 -12.05 3.56 4.81
C TYR A 66 -11.64 4.45 5.98
N VAL A 67 -11.42 5.74 5.73
CA VAL A 67 -11.16 6.72 6.79
C VAL A 67 -12.30 7.73 6.76
N ASN A 68 -13.12 7.76 7.81
CA ASN A 68 -14.34 8.59 7.87
C ASN A 68 -15.18 8.46 6.56
N SER A 69 -15.47 7.23 6.16
CA SER A 69 -16.21 6.87 4.93
C SER A 69 -15.53 7.21 3.60
N SER A 70 -14.29 7.74 3.61
CA SER A 70 -13.51 7.98 2.39
C SER A 70 -12.62 6.79 2.06
N GLU A 71 -12.58 6.38 0.79
CA GLU A 71 -11.72 5.28 0.35
C GLU A 71 -10.22 5.65 0.44
N CYS A 72 -9.45 4.74 1.03
CA CYS A 72 -8.02 4.87 1.20
C CYS A 72 -7.31 3.55 0.83
N ILE A 73 -6.06 3.66 0.39
CA ILE A 73 -5.18 2.52 0.14
C ILE A 73 -4.05 2.53 1.16
N VAL A 74 -3.78 1.37 1.75
CA VAL A 74 -2.65 1.18 2.65
C VAL A 74 -1.35 1.20 1.85
N THR A 75 -0.45 2.13 2.17
CA THR A 75 0.81 2.36 1.44
C THR A 75 2.05 1.94 2.23
N SER A 76 1.93 1.77 3.55
CA SER A 76 2.99 1.22 4.41
C SER A 76 2.38 0.48 5.60
N VAL A 77 3.07 -0.54 6.10
CA VAL A 77 2.65 -1.32 7.26
C VAL A 77 3.84 -1.54 8.18
N GLU A 78 3.69 -1.16 9.44
CA GLU A 78 4.65 -1.39 10.51
C GLU A 78 4.05 -2.35 11.56
N GLU A 79 4.80 -2.66 12.61
CA GLU A 79 4.35 -3.59 13.65
C GLU A 79 3.06 -3.11 14.33
N LYS A 80 3.02 -1.83 14.74
CA LYS A 80 1.92 -1.27 15.54
C LYS A 80 0.99 -0.33 14.77
N CYS A 81 1.39 0.09 13.58
CA CYS A 81 0.62 1.05 12.79
C CYS A 81 0.67 0.72 11.29
N PHE A 82 -0.13 1.44 10.51
CA PHE A 82 -0.05 1.43 9.06
C PHE A 82 -0.29 2.84 8.53
N LYS A 83 0.25 3.14 7.35
CA LYS A 83 0.00 4.38 6.62
C LYS A 83 -1.02 4.13 5.53
N ALA A 84 -2.01 5.01 5.40
CA ALA A 84 -2.96 4.97 4.31
C ALA A 84 -3.08 6.32 3.62
N LYS A 85 -3.32 6.27 2.31
CA LYS A 85 -3.46 7.44 1.43
C LYS A 85 -4.89 7.51 0.87
N SER A 86 -5.51 8.68 0.98
CA SER A 86 -6.85 8.94 0.44
C SER A 86 -6.86 8.93 -1.08
N LEU A 87 -7.86 8.28 -1.68
CA LEU A 87 -8.08 8.33 -3.13
C LEU A 87 -8.61 9.69 -3.60
N PHE A 88 -9.27 10.45 -2.73
CA PHE A 88 -9.85 11.75 -3.07
C PHE A 88 -8.90 12.91 -2.80
N SER A 89 -8.41 13.01 -1.56
CA SER A 89 -7.60 14.17 -1.13
C SER A 89 -6.10 13.97 -1.29
N TYR A 90 -5.66 12.75 -1.62
CA TYR A 90 -4.25 12.34 -1.68
C TYR A 90 -3.46 12.55 -0.39
N LYS A 91 -4.13 12.92 0.72
CA LYS A 91 -3.52 13.04 2.03
C LYS A 91 -3.18 11.66 2.58
N GLU A 92 -2.09 11.59 3.32
CA GLU A 92 -1.65 10.41 4.04
C GLU A 92 -1.80 10.59 5.54
N ALA A 93 -2.08 9.50 6.25
CA ALA A 93 -2.05 9.47 7.70
C ALA A 93 -1.62 8.08 8.20
N TYR A 94 -1.04 8.07 9.40
CA TYR A 94 -0.73 6.85 10.12
C TYR A 94 -1.86 6.51 11.09
N PHE A 95 -2.19 5.23 11.18
CA PHE A 95 -3.26 4.71 12.02
C PHE A 95 -2.74 3.60 12.91
N ASP A 96 -3.16 3.62 14.17
CA ASP A 96 -2.86 2.57 15.14
C ASP A 96 -3.62 1.27 14.80
N LYS A 97 -2.92 0.13 14.78
CA LYS A 97 -3.54 -1.18 14.44
C LYS A 97 -4.46 -1.71 15.54
N SER A 98 -4.35 -1.25 16.78
CA SER A 98 -5.20 -1.73 17.87
C SER A 98 -6.54 -0.99 17.93
N THR A 99 -6.55 0.30 17.58
CA THR A 99 -7.72 1.17 17.74
C THR A 99 -8.31 1.69 16.42
N GLY A 100 -7.51 1.75 15.36
CA GLY A 100 -7.84 2.36 14.08
C GLY A 100 -7.78 3.88 14.06
N TYR A 101 -7.45 4.56 15.17
CA TYR A 101 -7.35 6.02 15.20
C TYR A 101 -6.08 6.53 14.52
N GLY A 102 -6.16 7.72 13.94
CA GLY A 102 -4.98 8.42 13.44
C GLY A 102 -4.00 8.75 14.56
N LEU A 103 -2.72 8.42 14.40
CA LEU A 103 -1.69 8.62 15.43
C LEU A 103 -1.46 10.10 15.79
N PHE A 104 -1.66 11.00 14.83
CA PHE A 104 -1.43 12.44 14.99
C PHE A 104 -2.70 13.28 14.83
N ASN A 105 -3.84 12.62 14.62
CA ASN A 105 -5.14 13.28 14.45
C ASN A 105 -6.25 12.30 14.85
N PHE A 106 -6.75 12.44 16.07
CA PHE A 106 -7.80 11.57 16.60
C PHE A 106 -9.19 11.81 15.97
N ASN A 107 -9.35 12.87 15.16
CA ASN A 107 -10.60 13.12 14.42
C ASN A 107 -10.78 12.20 13.21
N ILE A 108 -9.74 11.44 12.83
CA ILE A 108 -9.81 10.47 11.75
C ILE A 108 -9.70 9.06 12.31
N ARG A 109 -10.57 8.17 11.84
CA ARG A 109 -10.57 6.77 12.22
C ARG A 109 -10.69 5.89 10.98
N ALA A 110 -9.77 4.93 10.86
CA ALA A 110 -9.81 3.89 9.87
C ALA A 110 -10.88 2.84 10.22
N ASN A 111 -11.46 2.24 9.18
CA ASN A 111 -12.39 1.13 9.20
C ASN A 111 -12.07 0.21 8.02
N ILE A 112 -12.30 -1.09 8.19
CA ILE A 112 -11.95 -2.12 7.20
C ILE A 112 -13.04 -2.25 6.14
N SER A 113 -14.28 -2.11 6.57
CA SER A 113 -15.46 -2.01 5.73
C SER A 113 -15.98 -0.58 5.74
N LEU A 114 -16.76 -0.25 4.71
CA LEU A 114 -17.61 0.93 4.75
C LEU A 114 -18.61 0.73 5.89
N ASN A 115 -18.61 1.63 6.87
CA ASN A 115 -19.64 1.70 7.91
C ASN A 115 -20.87 2.43 7.37
#